data_AF-A0A7C3HQ25-F1
#
_entry.id   AF-A0A7C3HQ25-F1
#
_cell.length_a   1.000
_cell.length_b   1.000
_cell.length_c   1.000
_cell.angle_alpha   90.00
_cell.angle_beta   90.00
_cell.angle_gamma   90.00
#
_symmetry.space_group_name_H-M   'P 1'
#
loop_
_entity.id
_entity.type
_entity.pdbx_description
1 polymer ?
#
loop_
_entity_poly.entity_id
_entity_poly.type
_entity_poly.pdbx_seq_one_letter_code
_entity_poly.pdbx_strand_id
1 'polypeptide(L)'
;MEASELINMSRTSEITRNTKETKVSVKLNLDGAGDSSISTGIGFFDHMLEQLAKHSLIDLEIKAEGDLGVDAHHTIEDVGIALGGALDKALGGKEGIRRYGEASVP
;
A
#
# COMPACT_ATOMS: atom_id res chain seq x y z
N MET A 1 26.77 12.18 12.78
CA MET A 1 25.97 11.75 11.62
C MET A 1 26.02 12.87 10.61
N GLU A 2 26.61 12.61 9.45
CA GLU A 2 26.64 13.59 8.36
C GLU A 2 25.26 13.66 7.69
N ALA A 3 24.89 14.84 7.20
CA ALA A 3 23.59 15.09 6.59
C ALA A 3 23.29 14.22 5.35
N SER A 4 24.31 13.58 4.76
CA SER A 4 24.17 12.65 3.63
C SER A 4 23.57 11.29 4.02
N GLU A 5 23.72 10.84 5.27
CA GLU A 5 23.16 9.58 5.77
C GLU A 5 21.64 9.67 6.03
N LEU A 6 21.14 10.88 6.32
CA LEU A 6 19.70 11.12 6.56
C LEU A 6 18.86 11.12 5.28
N ILE A 7 19.48 11.26 4.10
CA ILE A 7 18.79 11.38 2.80
C ILE A 7 18.39 10.01 2.22
N ASN A 8 18.88 8.90 2.78
CA ASN A 8 18.75 7.58 2.15
C ASN A 8 18.13 6.49 3.04
N MET A 9 17.24 6.86 3.96
CA MET A 9 16.31 5.87 4.51
C MET A 9 15.17 5.69 3.50
N SER A 10 15.16 4.56 2.79
CA SER A 10 14.08 4.24 1.85
C SER A 10 12.74 4.34 2.56
N ARG A 11 11.79 5.09 1.98
CA ARG A 11 10.45 5.30 2.54
C ARG A 11 9.60 4.05 2.33
N THR A 12 9.92 3.05 3.13
CA THR A 12 9.38 1.70 3.05
C THR A 12 8.62 1.36 4.31
N SER A 13 7.63 0.49 4.18
CA SER A 13 6.89 -0.03 5.33
C SER A 13 6.38 -1.43 5.06
N GLU A 14 6.15 -2.15 6.17
CA GLU A 14 5.40 -3.40 6.18
C GLU A 14 4.38 -3.32 7.32
N ILE A 15 3.16 -3.74 7.02
CA ILE A 15 2.01 -3.81 7.93
C ILE A 15 1.34 -5.17 7.75
N THR A 16 1.08 -5.83 8.87
CA THR A 16 0.22 -7.01 8.93
C THR A 16 -0.98 -6.70 9.78
N ARG A 17 -2.17 -7.03 9.28
CA ARG A 17 -3.46 -6.85 9.94
C ARG A 17 -4.20 -8.17 9.92
N ASN A 18 -4.54 -8.69 11.09
CA ASN A 18 -5.31 -9.92 11.23
C ASN A 18 -6.55 -9.63 12.08
N THR A 19 -7.70 -10.02 11.57
CA THR A 19 -9.00 -9.98 12.24
C THR A 19 -9.55 -11.40 12.34
N LYS A 20 -10.84 -11.56 12.69
CA LYS A 20 -11.47 -12.89 12.60
C LYS A 20 -11.88 -13.20 11.15
N GLU A 21 -12.11 -12.15 10.38
CA GLU A 21 -12.65 -12.15 9.03
C GLU A 21 -11.52 -12.26 8.00
N THR A 22 -10.36 -11.62 8.24
CA THR A 22 -9.27 -11.51 7.27
C THR A 22 -7.87 -11.64 7.87
N LYS A 23 -6.91 -11.98 7.00
CA LYS A 23 -5.46 -11.85 7.22
C LYS A 23 -4.88 -11.07 6.05
N VAL A 24 -4.25 -9.94 6.35
CA VAL A 24 -3.73 -9.02 5.34
C VAL A 24 -2.27 -8.70 5.65
N SER A 25 -1.41 -8.75 4.63
CA SER A 25 -0.05 -8.24 4.66
C SER A 25 0.15 -7.25 3.52
N VAL A 26 0.74 -6.10 3.83
CA VAL A 26 1.09 -5.05 2.87
C VAL A 26 2.55 -4.66 3.07
N LYS A 27 3.35 -4.72 2.01
CA LYS A 27 4.63 -4.01 1.91
C LYS A 27 4.53 -2.92 0.87
N LEU A 28 5.14 -1.78 1.19
CA LEU A 28 5.06 -0.58 0.38
C LEU A 28 6.43 0.09 0.30
N ASN A 29 6.82 0.52 -0.89
CA ASN A 29 7.95 1.42 -1.11
C ASN A 29 7.47 2.68 -1.85
N LEU A 30 7.48 3.84 -1.16
CA LEU A 30 7.07 5.12 -1.75
C LEU A 30 8.02 5.61 -2.85
N ASP A 31 9.28 5.17 -2.82
CA ASP A 31 10.34 5.54 -3.76
C ASP A 31 10.59 4.41 -4.78
N GLY A 32 9.52 3.80 -5.29
CA GLY A 32 9.56 2.64 -6.16
C GLY A 32 9.64 2.94 -7.66
N ALA A 33 9.41 1.89 -8.45
CA ALA A 33 9.25 1.94 -9.91
C ALA A 33 7.82 1.59 -10.37
N GLY A 34 6.92 1.28 -9.44
CA GLY A 34 5.55 0.83 -9.71
C GLY A 34 5.45 -0.68 -9.89
N ASP A 35 6.39 -1.44 -9.30
CA ASP A 35 6.34 -2.90 -9.30
C ASP A 35 5.24 -3.39 -8.34
N SER A 36 4.51 -4.43 -8.72
CA SER A 36 3.44 -4.95 -7.86
C SER A 36 3.32 -6.47 -7.85
N SER A 37 2.94 -6.98 -6.69
CA SER A 37 2.54 -8.36 -6.45
C SER A 37 1.30 -8.34 -5.56
N ILE A 38 0.12 -8.42 -6.17
CA ILE A 38 -1.17 -8.27 -5.51
C ILE A 38 -1.93 -9.60 -5.56
N SER A 39 -2.44 -10.04 -4.41
CA SER A 39 -3.33 -11.20 -4.32
C SER A 39 -4.29 -11.00 -3.15
N THR A 40 -5.50 -10.53 -3.44
CA THR A 40 -6.58 -10.37 -2.44
C THR A 40 -7.65 -11.44 -2.54
N GLY A 41 -7.61 -12.25 -3.60
CA GLY A 41 -8.68 -13.18 -3.96
C GLY A 41 -9.86 -12.53 -4.70
N ILE A 42 -9.82 -11.21 -4.95
CA ILE A 42 -10.85 -10.45 -5.65
C ILE A 42 -10.23 -9.82 -6.91
N GLY A 43 -10.38 -10.47 -8.06
CA GLY A 43 -9.64 -10.11 -9.28
C GLY A 43 -9.81 -8.66 -9.76
N PHE A 44 -11.00 -8.06 -9.62
CA PHE A 44 -11.19 -6.64 -9.97
C PHE A 44 -10.45 -5.70 -9.01
N PHE A 45 -10.44 -6.03 -7.72
CA PHE A 45 -9.74 -5.21 -6.73
C PHE A 45 -8.23 -5.34 -6.87
N ASP A 46 -7.73 -6.55 -7.15
CA ASP A 46 -6.32 -6.79 -7.51
C ASP A 46 -5.90 -5.87 -8.66
N HIS A 47 -6.69 -5.85 -9.73
CA HIS A 47 -6.44 -4.99 -10.89
C HIS A 47 -6.41 -3.49 -10.53
N MET A 48 -7.31 -3.02 -9.66
CA MET A 48 -7.30 -1.62 -9.22
C MET A 48 -6.04 -1.26 -8.43
N LEU A 49 -5.55 -2.17 -7.58
CA LEU A 49 -4.32 -1.98 -6.80
C LEU A 49 -3.07 -2.03 -7.68
N GLU A 50 -3.05 -2.87 -8.72
CA GLU A 50 -2.00 -2.86 -9.75
C GLU A 50 -1.94 -1.51 -10.48
N GLN A 51 -3.10 -0.94 -10.86
CA GLN A 51 -3.15 0.39 -11.47
C GLN A 51 -2.63 1.47 -10.51
N LEU A 52 -2.99 1.38 -9.23
CA LEU A 52 -2.48 2.29 -8.20
C LEU A 52 -0.95 2.23 -8.13
N ALA A 53 -0.34 1.04 -8.04
CA ALA A 53 1.11 0.89 -8.04
C ALA A 53 1.74 1.48 -9.31
N LYS A 54 1.21 1.08 -10.48
CA LYS A 54 1.75 1.46 -11.78
C LYS A 54 1.79 2.97 -12.00
N HIS A 55 0.72 3.68 -11.63
CA HIS A 55 0.58 5.10 -11.90
C HIS A 55 1.12 6.01 -10.79
N SER A 56 1.25 5.50 -9.57
CA SER A 56 1.91 6.24 -8.47
C SER A 56 3.42 6.03 -8.42
N LEU A 57 3.95 5.01 -9.12
CA LEU A 57 5.33 4.52 -9.03
C LEU A 57 5.67 3.93 -7.64
N ILE A 58 4.67 3.67 -6.81
CA ILE A 58 4.85 3.00 -5.53
C ILE A 58 4.97 1.50 -5.78
N ASP A 59 5.99 0.85 -5.21
CA ASP A 59 6.04 -0.62 -5.25
C ASP A 59 5.11 -1.19 -4.17
N LEU A 60 4.28 -2.17 -4.52
CA LEU A 60 3.27 -2.77 -3.63
C LEU A 60 3.31 -4.30 -3.65
N GLU A 61 3.54 -4.92 -2.49
CA GLU A 61 3.24 -6.34 -2.25
C GLU A 61 2.02 -6.42 -1.33
N ILE A 62 0.91 -6.98 -1.80
CA ILE A 62 -0.32 -7.15 -1.01
C ILE A 62 -0.76 -8.61 -1.08
N LYS A 63 -0.94 -9.22 0.09
CA LYS A 63 -1.54 -10.56 0.24
C LYS A 63 -2.70 -10.47 1.22
N ALA A 64 -3.87 -10.92 0.80
CA ALA A 64 -5.03 -11.01 1.67
C ALA A 64 -5.74 -12.36 1.52
N GLU A 65 -6.12 -12.93 2.65
CA GLU A 65 -7.04 -14.05 2.77
C GLU A 65 -8.23 -13.57 3.60
N GLY A 66 -9.44 -13.63 3.05
CA GLY A 66 -10.64 -13.18 3.74
C GLY A 66 -11.82 -14.13 3.57
N ASP A 67 -12.92 -13.82 4.24
CA ASP A 67 -14.16 -14.58 4.30
C ASP A 67 -15.05 -14.38 3.05
N LEU A 68 -14.47 -14.52 1.85
CA LEU A 68 -15.12 -14.27 0.56
C LEU A 68 -16.39 -15.10 0.28
N GLY A 69 -16.64 -16.15 1.07
CA GLY A 69 -17.90 -16.90 1.04
C GLY A 69 -19.09 -16.14 1.67
N VAL A 70 -18.84 -15.10 2.45
CA VAL A 70 -19.84 -14.16 2.98
C VAL A 70 -20.09 -13.06 1.95
N ASP A 71 -19.09 -12.19 1.76
CA ASP A 71 -18.98 -11.23 0.67
C ASP A 71 -17.52 -10.70 0.55
N ALA A 72 -17.30 -9.69 -0.29
CA ALA A 72 -15.98 -9.08 -0.51
C ALA A 72 -15.67 -7.90 0.44
N HIS A 73 -16.63 -7.45 1.26
CA HIS A 73 -16.57 -6.20 2.00
C HIS A 73 -15.39 -6.17 2.96
N HIS A 74 -15.28 -7.18 3.85
CA HIS A 74 -14.24 -7.22 4.86
C HIS A 74 -12.85 -7.26 4.24
N THR A 75 -12.64 -8.06 3.19
CA THR A 75 -11.35 -8.15 2.48
C THR A 75 -10.96 -6.80 1.88
N ILE A 76 -11.88 -6.11 1.20
CA ILE A 76 -11.61 -4.79 0.61
C ILE A 76 -11.30 -3.77 1.70
N GLU A 77 -12.12 -3.74 2.76
CA GLU A 77 -11.96 -2.82 3.88
C GLU A 77 -10.62 -3.02 4.60
N ASP A 78 -10.31 -4.25 5.00
CA ASP A 78 -9.10 -4.55 5.77
C ASP A 78 -7.81 -4.36 4.95
N VAL A 79 -7.85 -4.60 3.64
CA VAL A 79 -6.76 -4.21 2.72
C VAL A 79 -6.61 -2.70 2.66
N GLY A 80 -7.71 -1.95 2.55
CA GLY A 80 -7.68 -0.49 2.55
C GLY A 80 -7.10 0.09 3.84
N ILE A 81 -7.49 -0.45 5.00
CA ILE A 81 -6.96 -0.06 6.32
C ILE A 81 -5.46 -0.35 6.41
N ALA A 82 -5.03 -1.57 6.02
CA ALA A 82 -3.63 -1.95 6.08
C ALA A 82 -2.75 -1.12 5.12
N LEU A 83 -3.24 -0.87 3.90
CA LEU A 83 -2.56 -0.03 2.90
C LEU A 83 -2.43 1.42 3.36
N GLY A 84 -3.51 2.00 3.93
CA GLY A 84 -3.46 3.34 4.51
C GLY A 84 -2.45 3.46 5.66
N GLY A 85 -2.40 2.44 6.53
CA GLY A 85 -1.40 2.37 7.61
C GLY A 85 0.04 2.22 7.08
N ALA A 86 0.25 1.45 6.02
CA ALA A 86 1.55 1.30 5.38
C ALA A 86 2.00 2.64 4.75
N LEU A 87 1.10 3.32 4.04
CA LEU A 87 1.37 4.64 3.46
C LEU A 87 1.76 5.67 4.54
N ASP A 88 0.99 5.77 5.63
CA ASP A 88 1.28 6.72 6.71
C ASP A 88 2.64 6.43 7.38
N LYS A 89 2.93 5.15 7.63
CA LYS A 89 4.21 4.70 8.20
C LYS A 89 5.39 5.01 7.27
N ALA A 90 5.25 4.78 5.96
CA ALA A 90 6.28 5.08 4.97
C ALA A 90 6.50 6.59 4.79
N LEU A 91 5.45 7.40 4.97
CA LEU A 91 5.54 8.86 4.92
C LEU A 91 6.28 9.47 6.12
N GLY A 92 6.34 8.77 7.26
CA GLY A 92 7.06 9.21 8.46
C GLY A 92 6.61 10.58 8.94
N GLY A 93 7.57 11.47 9.25
CA GLY A 93 7.30 12.84 9.71
C GLY A 93 6.80 13.79 8.61
N LYS A 94 6.79 13.35 7.33
CA LYS A 94 6.30 14.12 6.18
C LYS A 94 7.06 15.43 5.93
N GLU A 95 8.26 15.59 6.48
CA GLU A 95 9.10 16.75 6.19
C GLU A 95 9.64 16.70 4.76
N GLY A 96 9.66 17.84 4.06
CA GLY A 96 10.28 17.96 2.73
C GLY A 96 9.48 17.37 1.55
N ILE A 97 8.31 16.76 1.77
CA ILE A 97 7.44 16.31 0.67
C ILE A 97 6.69 17.49 0.03
N ARG A 98 6.21 17.31 -1.22
CA ARG A 98 5.35 18.29 -1.91
C ARG A 98 4.03 18.58 -1.17
N ARG A 99 3.57 17.64 -0.34
CA ARG A 99 2.38 17.67 0.53
C ARG A 99 1.03 17.70 -0.20
N TYR A 100 0.92 18.45 -1.29
CA TYR A 100 -0.28 18.54 -2.11
C TYR A 100 -0.01 17.95 -3.49
N GLY A 101 -0.99 17.25 -4.03
CA GLY A 101 -0.97 16.65 -5.37
C GLY A 101 -2.39 16.48 -5.88
N GLU A 102 -2.57 16.68 -7.19
CA GLU A 102 -3.83 16.54 -7.90
C GLU A 102 -3.54 15.88 -9.25
N ALA A 103 -4.43 15.00 -9.69
CA ALA A 103 -4.40 14.38 -11.01
C ALA A 103 -5.83 14.12 -11.49
N SER A 104 -6.06 14.25 -12.80
CA SER A 104 -7.31 13.87 -13.46
C SER A 104 -7.00 12.81 -14.50
N VAL A 105 -7.77 11.72 -14.52
CA VAL A 105 -7.64 10.61 -15.46
C VAL A 105 -8.93 10.55 -16.30
N PRO A 106 -8.85 10.58 -17.65
CA PRO A 106 -10.02 10.59 -18.52
C PRO A 106 -10.78 9.27 -18.53
#